data_AF-A0A7W6AAD1-F1
#
_entry.id   AF-A0A7W6AAD1-F1
#
_cell.length_a   1.000
_cell.length_b   1.000
_cell.length_c   1.000
_cell.angle_alpha   90.00
_cell.angle_beta   90.00
_cell.angle_gamma   90.00
#
_symmetry.space_group_name_H-M   'P 1'
#
loop_
_entity.id
_entity.type
_entity.pdbx_description
1 polymer ?
#
loop_
_entity_poly.entity_id
_entity_poly.type
_entity_poly.pdbx_seq_one_letter_code
_entity_poly.pdbx_strand_id
1 'polypeptide(L)'
;MMAGSLLAAGCSGEDTVTNKQAIQPMLGAVMHAKTDEVRRLADQGVGLNERYYTNNDTPMIFAAGSNQWTVVEILIDHGADIWAYNQFGITAAQRTETSRVIPGSNEDQARLRVIARLKARGYPFPPPKSDEVLKLVEERRWPPTGAQS
;
A
#
# COMPACT_ATOMS: atom_id res chain seq x y z
N MET A 1 55.35 22.46 -12.55
CA MET A 1 54.29 23.22 -11.84
C MET A 1 53.30 23.69 -12.91
N MET A 2 52.00 23.42 -12.93
CA MET A 2 51.09 22.74 -12.03
C MET A 2 50.08 21.95 -12.89
N ALA A 3 49.72 20.77 -12.41
CA ALA A 3 48.60 19.99 -12.91
C ALA A 3 47.27 20.67 -12.53
N GLY A 4 46.33 20.72 -13.47
CA GLY A 4 44.94 21.11 -13.23
C GLY A 4 44.04 20.12 -13.95
N SER A 5 43.61 19.09 -13.22
CA SER A 5 42.60 18.11 -13.60
C SER A 5 41.22 18.78 -13.78
N LEU A 6 40.41 18.34 -14.76
CA LEU A 6 39.01 17.98 -14.48
C LEU A 6 38.32 17.25 -15.65
N LEU A 7 37.59 16.19 -15.26
CA LEU A 7 36.43 15.60 -15.94
C LEU A 7 36.66 14.72 -17.19
N ALA A 8 37.22 13.53 -16.96
CA ALA A 8 36.82 12.36 -17.75
C ALA A 8 35.42 11.93 -17.28
N ALA A 9 34.39 12.29 -18.05
CA ALA A 9 33.08 11.68 -17.96
C ALA A 9 33.20 10.23 -18.48
N GLY A 10 33.06 9.26 -17.58
CA GLY A 10 33.20 7.85 -17.93
C GLY A 10 33.06 6.95 -16.72
N CYS A 11 31.91 6.99 -16.05
CA CYS A 11 31.48 5.88 -15.19
C CYS A 11 30.23 5.25 -15.78
N SER A 12 30.49 4.15 -16.46
CA SER A 12 29.56 3.12 -16.89
C SER A 12 28.75 2.56 -15.73
N GLY A 13 27.49 2.19 -16.03
CA GLY A 13 26.90 0.93 -15.61
C GLY A 13 26.44 0.78 -14.15
N GLU A 14 25.17 0.38 -14.03
CA GLU A 14 24.59 -0.39 -12.91
C GLU A 14 24.23 0.39 -11.64
N ASP A 15 22.92 0.64 -11.49
CA ASP A 15 22.19 0.58 -10.21
C ASP A 15 20.68 0.82 -10.40
N THR A 16 20.04 0.04 -11.28
CA THR A 16 18.59 0.15 -11.54
C THR A 16 17.72 -0.53 -10.48
N VAL A 17 18.33 -1.24 -9.52
CA VAL A 17 17.62 -1.91 -8.42
C VAL A 17 17.52 -1.01 -7.17
N THR A 18 18.53 -0.17 -6.91
CA THR A 18 18.57 0.78 -5.79
C THR A 18 17.70 2.02 -6.05
N ASN A 19 17.49 2.42 -7.31
CA ASN A 19 16.69 3.60 -7.63
C ASN A 19 15.16 3.41 -7.48
N LYS A 20 14.64 2.17 -7.54
CA LYS A 20 13.19 1.96 -7.41
C LYS A 20 12.67 2.21 -5.99
N GLN A 21 13.48 1.93 -4.96
CA GLN A 21 13.15 2.23 -3.56
C GLN A 21 13.17 3.74 -3.30
N ALA A 22 14.07 4.47 -3.97
CA ALA A 22 14.12 5.93 -3.92
C ALA A 22 12.88 6.58 -4.57
N ILE A 23 12.26 5.92 -5.55
CA ILE A 23 11.08 6.43 -6.27
C ILE A 23 9.76 6.11 -5.53
N GLN A 24 9.72 5.07 -4.69
CA GLN A 24 8.52 4.62 -3.96
C GLN A 24 8.86 4.25 -2.51
N PRO A 25 9.18 5.24 -1.66
CA PRO A 25 9.70 5.01 -0.30
C PRO A 25 8.74 4.21 0.58
N MET A 26 7.43 4.47 0.50
CA MET A 26 6.44 3.77 1.31
C MET A 26 6.33 2.31 0.88
N LEU A 27 6.22 2.03 -0.42
CA LEU A 27 6.19 0.64 -0.92
C LEU A 27 7.48 -0.11 -0.56
N GLY A 28 8.64 0.53 -0.66
CA GLY A 28 9.91 -0.05 -0.23
C GLY A 28 9.89 -0.46 1.25
N ALA A 29 9.43 0.43 2.13
CA ALA A 29 9.32 0.14 3.57
C ALA A 29 8.37 -1.03 3.86
N VAL A 30 7.21 -1.08 3.19
CA VAL A 30 6.23 -2.17 3.31
C VAL A 30 6.78 -3.51 2.79
N MET A 31 7.46 -3.51 1.64
CA MET A 31 8.03 -4.73 1.03
C MET A 31 9.09 -5.38 1.93
N HIS A 32 9.83 -4.55 2.66
CA HIS A 32 10.87 -5.01 3.61
C HIS A 32 10.35 -5.16 5.06
N ALA A 33 9.03 -5.06 5.28
CA ALA A 33 8.39 -5.16 6.59
C ALA A 33 9.00 -4.23 7.67
N LYS A 34 9.45 -3.03 7.26
CA LYS A 34 10.03 -2.03 8.16
C LYS A 34 8.93 -1.17 8.78
N THR A 35 8.17 -1.73 9.71
CA THR A 35 7.00 -1.08 10.34
C THR A 35 7.29 0.31 10.91
N ASP A 36 8.46 0.52 11.53
CA ASP A 36 8.84 1.82 12.08
C ASP A 36 9.09 2.87 10.98
N GLU A 37 9.67 2.44 9.86
CA GLU A 37 9.87 3.32 8.70
C GLU A 37 8.54 3.62 8.00
N VAL A 38 7.64 2.64 7.89
CA VAL A 38 6.27 2.87 7.43
C VAL A 38 5.60 3.93 8.29
N ARG A 39 5.68 3.82 9.63
CA ARG A 39 5.11 4.80 10.54
C ARG A 39 5.70 6.18 10.32
N ARG A 40 7.03 6.29 10.25
CA ARG A 40 7.72 7.56 10.02
C ARG A 40 7.31 8.22 8.70
N LEU A 41 7.18 7.45 7.63
CA LEU A 41 6.74 7.95 6.33
C LEU A 41 5.25 8.33 6.34
N ALA A 42 4.42 7.53 7.02
CA ALA A 42 3.00 7.80 7.16
C ALA A 42 2.75 9.08 7.95
N ASP A 43 3.48 9.32 9.06
CA ASP A 43 3.45 10.54 9.85
C ASP A 43 3.76 11.79 9.01
N GLN A 44 4.58 11.63 7.95
CA GLN A 44 4.93 12.68 7.00
C GLN A 44 3.93 12.79 5.83
N GLY A 45 2.92 11.91 5.75
CA GLY A 45 1.98 11.80 4.63
C GLY A 45 2.62 11.33 3.33
N VAL A 46 3.81 10.74 3.39
CA VAL A 46 4.60 10.37 2.20
C VAL A 46 4.13 9.02 1.68
N GLY A 47 3.75 8.98 0.41
CA GLY A 47 3.64 7.73 -0.34
C GLY A 47 2.45 6.83 0.01
N LEU A 48 1.49 7.29 0.82
CA LEU A 48 0.35 6.50 1.32
C LEU A 48 -0.44 5.77 0.23
N ASN A 49 -0.54 6.37 -0.96
CA ASN A 49 -1.32 5.88 -2.10
C ASN A 49 -0.45 5.67 -3.36
N GLU A 50 0.86 5.45 -3.20
CA GLU A 50 1.74 5.06 -4.30
C GLU A 50 1.20 3.84 -5.02
N ARG A 51 1.38 3.75 -6.34
CA ARG A 51 0.93 2.59 -7.12
C ARG A 51 2.14 1.84 -7.68
N TYR A 52 2.26 0.58 -7.30
CA TYR A 52 3.34 -0.26 -7.77
C TYR A 52 3.21 -0.50 -9.27
N TYR A 53 4.31 -0.33 -10.00
CA TYR A 53 4.29 -0.22 -11.46
C TYR A 53 3.83 -1.48 -12.20
N THR A 54 3.89 -2.67 -11.58
CA THR A 54 3.51 -3.92 -12.26
C THR A 54 2.02 -4.20 -12.22
N ASN A 55 1.34 -3.80 -11.15
CA ASN A 55 -0.05 -4.20 -10.90
C ASN A 55 -0.92 -3.13 -10.27
N ASN A 56 -0.41 -1.93 -10.06
CA ASN A 56 -1.07 -0.83 -9.38
C ASN A 56 -1.46 -1.14 -7.92
N ASP A 57 -0.79 -2.08 -7.24
CA ASP A 57 -0.96 -2.26 -5.81
C ASP A 57 -0.54 -0.98 -5.07
N THR A 58 -1.38 -0.57 -4.11
CA THR A 58 -1.00 0.46 -3.13
C THR A 58 -0.23 -0.17 -1.97
N PRO A 59 0.51 0.62 -1.16
CA PRO A 59 1.11 0.13 0.07
C PRO A 59 0.13 -0.68 0.93
N MET A 60 -1.12 -0.22 1.02
CA MET A 60 -2.17 -0.89 1.79
C MET A 60 -2.58 -2.24 1.19
N ILE A 61 -2.76 -2.31 -0.13
CA ILE A 61 -3.11 -3.56 -0.83
C ILE A 61 -1.97 -4.57 -0.70
N PHE A 62 -0.72 -4.12 -0.87
CA PHE A 62 0.46 -4.97 -0.75
C PHE A 62 0.59 -5.51 0.68
N ALA A 63 0.53 -4.65 1.70
CA ALA A 63 0.61 -5.04 3.11
C ALA A 63 -0.47 -6.07 3.48
N ALA A 64 -1.71 -5.86 3.04
CA ALA A 64 -2.81 -6.79 3.26
C ALA A 64 -2.59 -8.14 2.56
N GLY A 65 -2.05 -8.12 1.33
CA GLY A 65 -1.64 -9.32 0.60
C GLY A 65 -0.51 -10.10 1.28
N SER A 66 0.38 -9.40 2.00
CA SER A 66 1.47 -9.98 2.79
C SER A 66 1.09 -10.30 4.25
N ASN A 67 -0.19 -10.14 4.64
CA ASN A 67 -0.68 -10.32 6.02
C ASN A 67 0.00 -9.41 7.07
N GLN A 68 0.51 -8.25 6.65
CA GLN A 68 1.08 -7.22 7.53
C GLN A 68 -0.03 -6.26 7.99
N TRP A 69 -0.98 -6.77 8.79
CA TRP A 69 -2.15 -6.01 9.23
C TRP A 69 -1.83 -4.86 10.17
N THR A 70 -0.76 -4.96 10.96
CA THR A 70 -0.25 -3.83 11.75
C THR A 70 0.13 -2.65 10.83
N VAL A 71 0.74 -2.94 9.68
CA VAL A 71 1.07 -1.94 8.66
C VAL A 71 -0.20 -1.39 7.99
N VAL A 72 -1.17 -2.26 7.66
CA VAL A 72 -2.47 -1.81 7.12
C VAL A 72 -3.18 -0.87 8.09
N GLU A 73 -3.16 -1.16 9.39
CA GLU A 73 -3.74 -0.32 10.43
C GLU A 73 -3.09 1.08 10.45
N ILE A 74 -1.76 1.15 10.41
CA ILE A 74 -1.02 2.43 10.33
C ILE A 74 -1.44 3.23 9.10
N LEU A 75 -1.51 2.59 7.92
CA LEU A 75 -1.86 3.28 6.69
C LEU A 75 -3.29 3.87 6.75
N ILE A 76 -4.25 3.13 7.30
CA ILE A 76 -5.63 3.62 7.50
C ILE A 76 -5.68 4.79 8.48
N ASP A 77 -4.95 4.70 9.59
CA ASP A 77 -4.92 5.75 10.61
C ASP A 77 -4.32 7.06 10.09
N HIS A 78 -3.49 6.99 9.05
CA HIS A 78 -2.83 8.13 8.42
C HIS A 78 -3.49 8.59 7.11
N GLY A 79 -4.69 8.08 6.78
CA GLY A 79 -5.50 8.57 5.66
C GLY A 79 -5.12 8.00 4.29
N ALA A 80 -4.50 6.81 4.24
CA ALA A 80 -4.40 6.08 2.99
C ALA A 80 -5.79 5.69 2.48
N ASP A 81 -5.98 5.71 1.16
CA ASP A 81 -7.28 5.51 0.53
C ASP A 81 -7.74 4.04 0.68
N ILE A 82 -8.73 3.83 1.54
CA ILE A 82 -9.30 2.51 1.80
C ILE A 82 -10.07 1.94 0.60
N TRP A 83 -10.45 2.78 -0.37
CA TRP A 83 -11.19 2.40 -1.58
C TRP A 83 -10.26 2.11 -2.77
N ALA A 84 -8.95 2.23 -2.57
CA ALA A 84 -8.00 1.92 -3.61
C ALA A 84 -8.12 0.45 -4.04
N TYR A 85 -8.05 0.24 -5.36
CA TYR A 85 -8.01 -1.06 -6.01
C TYR A 85 -6.84 -1.12 -6.99
N ASN A 86 -6.31 -2.32 -7.22
CA ASN A 86 -5.23 -2.56 -8.16
C ASN A 86 -5.76 -2.83 -9.58
N GLN A 87 -4.90 -3.12 -10.57
CA GLN A 87 -5.34 -3.35 -11.96
C GLN A 87 -6.30 -4.53 -12.13
N PHE A 88 -6.37 -5.42 -11.14
CA PHE A 88 -7.22 -6.59 -11.13
C PHE A 88 -8.49 -6.37 -10.29
N GLY A 89 -8.76 -5.17 -9.78
CA GLY A 89 -9.91 -4.91 -8.91
C GLY A 89 -9.73 -5.33 -7.45
N ILE A 90 -8.53 -5.78 -7.06
CA ILE A 90 -8.28 -6.22 -5.69
C ILE A 90 -8.16 -5.02 -4.76
N THR A 91 -8.86 -5.06 -3.64
CA THR A 91 -8.80 -4.06 -2.57
C THR A 91 -8.12 -4.63 -1.32
N ALA A 92 -7.64 -3.77 -0.42
CA ALA A 92 -7.09 -4.21 0.86
C ALA A 92 -8.16 -4.91 1.72
N ALA A 93 -9.41 -4.43 1.68
CA ALA A 93 -10.54 -5.03 2.37
C ALA A 93 -10.78 -6.48 1.91
N GLN A 94 -10.74 -6.79 0.61
CA GLN A 94 -10.91 -8.16 0.10
C GLN A 94 -9.92 -9.16 0.73
N ARG A 95 -8.71 -8.70 1.08
CA ARG A 95 -7.69 -9.54 1.71
C ARG A 95 -8.03 -9.93 3.16
N THR A 96 -8.95 -9.24 3.84
CA THR A 96 -9.33 -9.58 5.23
C THR A 96 -9.98 -10.95 5.33
N GLU A 97 -10.74 -11.34 4.29
CA GLU A 97 -11.43 -12.63 4.20
C GLU A 97 -10.48 -13.76 3.79
N THR A 98 -9.49 -13.46 2.94
CA THR A 98 -8.52 -14.46 2.46
C THR A 98 -7.25 -14.53 3.31
N SER A 99 -7.20 -13.80 4.43
CA SER A 99 -6.04 -13.73 5.30
C SER A 99 -5.72 -15.09 5.92
N ARG A 100 -4.43 -15.37 6.07
CA ARG A 100 -3.93 -16.65 6.63
C ARG A 100 -3.18 -16.45 7.95
N VAL A 101 -3.46 -15.35 8.65
CA VAL A 101 -2.86 -15.10 9.98
C VAL A 101 -3.36 -16.10 11.01
N ILE A 102 -2.49 -16.40 11.97
CA ILE A 102 -2.81 -17.32 13.07
C ILE A 102 -3.85 -16.63 13.98
N PRO A 103 -5.00 -17.26 14.27
CA PRO A 103 -5.99 -16.71 15.18
C PRO A 103 -5.40 -16.34 16.54
N GLY A 104 -5.72 -15.14 17.04
CA GLY A 104 -5.23 -14.62 18.32
C GLY A 104 -3.81 -14.04 18.29
N SER A 105 -3.11 -14.09 17.15
CA SER A 105 -1.83 -13.38 16.98
C SER A 105 -2.00 -11.86 16.96
N ASN A 106 -0.90 -11.12 17.13
CA ASN A 106 -0.91 -9.65 17.02
C ASN A 106 -1.43 -9.16 15.66
N GLU A 107 -1.07 -9.86 14.58
CA GLU A 107 -1.55 -9.53 13.23
C GLU A 107 -3.03 -9.87 13.05
N ASP A 108 -3.55 -10.92 13.69
CA ASP A 108 -4.98 -11.20 13.70
C ASP A 108 -5.76 -10.12 14.48
N GLN A 109 -5.24 -9.70 15.64
CA GLN A 109 -5.81 -8.58 16.41
C GLN A 109 -5.81 -7.29 15.58
N ALA A 110 -4.71 -6.98 14.88
CA ALA A 110 -4.63 -5.83 13.99
C ALA A 110 -5.62 -5.94 12.81
N ARG A 111 -5.76 -7.13 12.22
CA ARG A 111 -6.76 -7.41 11.17
C ARG A 111 -8.18 -7.12 11.64
N LEU A 112 -8.55 -7.54 12.84
CA LEU A 112 -9.87 -7.28 13.42
C LEU A 112 -10.10 -5.77 13.63
N ARG A 113 -9.08 -5.05 14.11
CA ARG A 113 -9.11 -3.60 14.25
C ARG A 113 -9.22 -2.86 12.91
N VAL A 114 -8.58 -3.37 11.86
CA VAL A 114 -8.73 -2.89 10.47
C VAL A 114 -10.16 -3.08 9.98
N ILE A 115 -10.74 -4.27 10.15
CA ILE A 115 -12.13 -4.55 9.77
C ILE A 115 -13.09 -3.59 10.47
N ALA A 116 -12.91 -3.34 11.77
CA ALA A 116 -13.73 -2.39 12.52
C ALA A 116 -13.64 -0.96 11.94
N ARG A 117 -12.43 -0.49 11.61
CA ARG A 117 -12.20 0.83 11.00
C ARG A 117 -12.81 0.97 9.61
N LEU A 118 -12.72 -0.07 8.78
CA LEU A 118 -13.34 -0.10 7.46
C LEU A 118 -14.88 -0.02 7.57
N LYS A 119 -15.48 -0.82 8.46
CA LYS A 119 -16.93 -0.77 8.73
C LYS A 119 -17.38 0.59 9.24
N ALA A 120 -16.60 1.22 10.13
CA ALA A 120 -16.89 2.55 10.66
C ALA A 120 -16.91 3.64 9.58
N ARG A 121 -16.12 3.48 8.51
CA ARG A 121 -16.09 4.37 7.33
C ARG A 121 -17.11 3.98 6.25
N GLY A 122 -18.03 3.06 6.54
CA GLY A 122 -19.09 2.64 5.63
C GLY A 122 -18.63 1.68 4.53
N TYR A 123 -17.46 1.05 4.67
CA TYR A 123 -17.01 0.05 3.70
C TYR A 123 -17.90 -1.20 3.77
N PRO A 124 -18.39 -1.74 2.64
CA PRO A 124 -19.28 -2.91 2.63
C PRO A 124 -18.59 -4.20 3.10
N PHE A 125 -19.31 -5.03 3.87
CA PHE A 125 -18.89 -6.37 4.29
C PHE A 125 -19.99 -7.42 3.99
N PRO A 126 -19.67 -8.58 3.37
CA PRO A 126 -18.33 -8.97 2.90
C PRO A 126 -17.81 -8.03 1.81
N PRO A 127 -16.49 -7.80 1.73
CA PRO A 127 -15.91 -6.90 0.73
C PRO A 127 -16.27 -7.38 -0.69
N PRO A 128 -16.61 -6.46 -1.62
CA PRO A 128 -16.88 -6.81 -2.99
C PRO A 128 -15.72 -7.56 -3.61
N LYS A 129 -16.04 -8.55 -4.46
CA LYS A 129 -15.02 -9.29 -5.19
C LYS A 129 -14.39 -8.40 -6.26
N SER A 130 -13.22 -8.81 -6.74
CA SER A 130 -12.46 -8.06 -7.72
C SER A 130 -13.22 -7.74 -9.01
N ASP A 131 -14.00 -8.70 -9.53
CA ASP A 131 -14.87 -8.53 -10.69
C ASP A 131 -16.03 -7.54 -10.44
N GLU A 132 -16.61 -7.60 -9.23
CA GLU A 132 -17.64 -6.65 -8.80
C GLU A 132 -17.08 -5.22 -8.67
N VAL A 133 -15.87 -5.07 -8.12
CA VAL A 133 -15.17 -3.77 -8.04
C VAL A 133 -14.95 -3.19 -9.42
N LEU A 134 -14.42 -3.97 -10.37
CA LEU A 134 -14.18 -3.50 -11.74
C LEU A 134 -15.49 -3.08 -12.43
N LYS A 135 -16.55 -3.86 -12.26
CA LYS A 135 -17.88 -3.49 -12.78
C LYS A 135 -18.40 -2.19 -12.17
N LEU A 136 -18.26 -1.99 -10.86
CA LEU A 136 -18.66 -0.74 -10.20
C LEU A 136 -17.83 0.45 -10.68
N VAL A 137 -16.55 0.27 -10.97
CA VAL A 137 -15.67 1.30 -11.58
C VAL A 137 -16.18 1.68 -12.97
N GLU A 138 -16.49 0.69 -13.83
CA GLU A 138 -17.06 0.92 -15.17
C GLU A 138 -18.38 1.69 -15.10
N GLU A 139 -19.23 1.35 -14.12
CA GLU A 139 -20.50 2.02 -13.85
C GLU A 139 -20.35 3.40 -13.16
N ARG A 140 -19.12 3.83 -12.83
CA ARG A 140 -18.81 5.07 -12.06
C ARG A 140 -19.46 5.12 -10.68
N ARG A 141 -19.57 3.96 -10.03
CA ARG A 141 -20.13 3.75 -8.69
C ARG A 141 -19.05 3.37 -7.65
N TRP A 142 -17.78 3.43 -8.04
CA TRP A 142 -16.63 3.16 -7.17
C TRP A 142 -15.65 4.35 -7.19
N PRO A 143 -15.25 4.88 -6.03
CA PRO A 143 -15.80 4.59 -4.70
C PRO A 143 -17.27 5.02 -4.59
N PRO A 144 -18.05 4.50 -3.61
CA PRO A 144 -19.43 4.93 -3.39
C PRO A 144 -19.52 6.44 -3.15
N THR A 145 -20.61 7.08 -3.58
CA THR A 145 -20.83 8.51 -3.36
C THR A 145 -20.82 8.83 -1.85
N GLY A 146 -20.04 9.84 -1.45
CA GLY A 146 -19.88 10.20 -0.04
C GLY A 146 -18.90 9.31 0.75
N ALA A 147 -18.19 8.41 0.07
CA ALA A 147 -17.11 7.63 0.66
C ALA A 147 -16.04 8.54 1.27
N GLN A 148 -15.67 8.22 2.52
CA GLN A 148 -14.55 8.85 3.21
C GLN A 148 -13.30 7.97 3.07
N SER A 149 -12.15 8.61 2.88
CA SER A 149 -10.84 7.97 2.97
C SER A 149 -10.46 7.73 4.43
#